data_AF-A0A7S0VG32-F1
#
_entry.id   AF-A0A7S0VG32-F1
#
_cell.length_a   1.000
_cell.length_b   1.000
_cell.length_c   1.000
_cell.angle_alpha   90.00
_cell.angle_beta   90.00
_cell.angle_gamma   90.00
#
_symmetry.space_group_name_H-M   'P 1'
#
loop_
_entity.id
_entity.type
_entity.pdbx_description
1 polymer ?
#
loop_
_entity_poly.entity_id
_entity_poly.type
_entity_poly.pdbx_seq_one_letter_code
_entity_poly.pdbx_strand_id
1 'polypeptide(L)'
;VRLGEGGGLSLVASEDIAEGEVVMSIPANLLFPSLVSKTSLAAVMLRSAENSTIGRVAGLCLYLMAERLDPESFWAPWISSLPSGFRHALSYRDEEMDMFQASAFGELRRRKAASLRGEYDGVGRPLV
;
A
#
# COMPACT_ATOMS: atom_id res chain seq x y z
N VAL A 1 -18.64 -0.76 10.23
CA VAL A 1 -17.68 0.26 9.77
C VAL A 1 -18.46 1.53 9.45
N ARG A 2 -18.08 2.68 10.00
CA ARG A 2 -18.69 3.97 9.68
C ARG A 2 -17.64 4.87 9.03
N LEU A 3 -18.07 5.92 8.33
CA LEU A 3 -17.15 6.99 7.96
C LEU A 3 -16.80 7.76 9.23
N GLY A 4 -15.52 7.76 9.59
CA GLY A 4 -14.99 8.56 10.69
C GLY A 4 -14.90 10.04 10.32
N GLU A 5 -14.74 10.91 11.31
CA GLU A 5 -14.70 12.37 11.15
C GLU A 5 -13.62 12.87 10.18
N GLY A 6 -12.56 12.07 9.95
CA GLY A 6 -11.51 12.34 8.96
C GLY A 6 -11.80 11.88 7.52
N GLY A 7 -13.02 11.41 7.22
CA GLY A 7 -13.41 10.95 5.89
C GLY A 7 -12.91 9.55 5.50
N GLY A 8 -12.29 8.82 6.44
CA GLY A 8 -11.86 7.43 6.26
C GLY A 8 -12.81 6.43 6.93
N LEU A 9 -12.64 5.13 6.62
CA LEU A 9 -13.36 4.06 7.31
C LEU A 9 -12.84 3.93 8.75
N SER A 10 -13.74 3.90 9.73
CA SER A 10 -13.42 3.70 11.14
C SER A 10 -14.23 2.56 11.77
N LEU A 11 -13.62 1.96 12.79
CA LEU A 11 -14.28 1.05 13.73
C LEU A 11 -14.80 1.87 14.91
N VAL A 12 -16.02 1.56 15.32
CA VAL A 12 -16.67 2.19 16.47
C VAL A 12 -17.14 1.04 17.36
N ALA A 13 -16.88 1.15 18.66
CA ALA A 13 -17.33 0.15 19.61
C ALA A 13 -18.86 0.08 19.60
N SER A 14 -19.40 -1.14 19.56
CA SER A 14 -20.84 -1.38 19.68
C SER A 14 -21.29 -1.48 21.14
N GLU A 15 -20.34 -1.59 22.06
CA GLU A 15 -20.52 -1.77 23.49
C GLU A 15 -19.35 -1.17 24.26
N ASP A 16 -19.49 -1.07 25.58
CA ASP A 16 -18.45 -0.55 26.45
C ASP A 16 -17.25 -1.52 26.49
N ILE A 17 -16.05 -0.98 26.38
CA ILE A 17 -14.79 -1.74 26.39
C ILE A 17 -14.03 -1.36 27.67
N ALA A 18 -13.65 -2.35 28.47
CA ALA A 18 -12.92 -2.11 29.71
C ALA A 18 -11.42 -1.85 29.46
N GLU A 19 -10.78 -1.15 30.40
CA GLU A 19 -9.33 -0.97 30.36
C GLU A 19 -8.61 -2.32 30.49
N GLY A 20 -7.62 -2.57 29.63
CA GLY A 20 -6.87 -3.83 29.59
C GLY A 20 -7.57 -4.97 28.85
N GLU A 21 -8.78 -4.75 28.34
CA GLU A 21 -9.51 -5.74 27.55
C GLU A 21 -8.88 -5.94 26.16
N VAL A 22 -8.75 -7.20 25.73
CA VAL A 22 -8.29 -7.53 24.38
C VAL A 22 -9.46 -7.40 23.41
N VAL A 23 -9.53 -6.27 22.72
CA VAL A 23 -10.61 -5.94 21.77
C VAL A 23 -10.51 -6.67 20.42
N MET A 24 -9.30 -7.04 20.01
CA MET A 24 -9.03 -7.66 18.72
C MET A 24 -7.73 -8.45 18.77
N SER A 25 -7.72 -9.59 18.12
CA SER A 25 -6.50 -10.32 17.77
C SER A 25 -6.54 -10.65 16.28
N ILE A 26 -5.38 -10.56 15.62
CA ILE A 26 -5.25 -10.86 14.19
C ILE A 26 -4.37 -12.11 14.07
N PRO A 27 -4.93 -13.25 13.63
CA PRO A 27 -4.14 -14.44 13.32
C PRO A 27 -2.98 -14.12 12.36
N ALA A 28 -1.80 -14.72 12.59
CA ALA A 28 -0.61 -14.44 11.78
C ALA A 28 -0.80 -14.73 10.28
N ASN A 29 -1.64 -15.71 9.94
CA ASN A 29 -2.01 -16.03 8.56
C ASN A 29 -2.88 -14.96 7.89
N LEU A 30 -3.35 -13.94 8.62
CA LEU A 30 -4.05 -12.77 8.08
C LEU A 30 -3.16 -11.52 7.96
N LEU A 31 -1.86 -11.62 8.29
CA LEU A 31 -0.91 -10.51 8.10
C LEU A 31 -0.39 -10.47 6.67
N PHE A 32 -0.86 -9.53 5.86
CA PHE A 32 -0.38 -9.40 4.49
C PHE A 32 1.11 -8.97 4.46
N PRO A 33 2.01 -9.68 3.73
CA PRO A 33 1.81 -10.95 3.05
C PRO A 33 2.14 -12.14 3.96
N SER A 34 1.17 -13.02 4.26
CA SER A 34 1.38 -14.13 5.22
C SER A 34 1.71 -15.44 4.53
N LEU A 35 1.20 -15.65 3.31
CA LEU A 35 1.28 -16.88 2.54
C LEU A 35 1.27 -16.51 1.06
N VAL A 36 2.43 -16.20 0.49
CA VAL A 36 2.52 -16.12 -0.96
C VAL A 36 2.50 -17.56 -1.47
N SER A 37 1.40 -17.95 -2.14
CA SER A 37 1.34 -19.25 -2.83
C SER A 37 2.61 -19.42 -3.66
N LYS A 38 3.43 -20.45 -3.41
CA LYS A 38 4.77 -20.56 -4.04
C LYS A 38 4.74 -20.50 -5.57
N THR A 39 3.58 -20.81 -6.16
CA THR A 39 3.29 -20.88 -7.59
C THR A 39 2.61 -19.62 -8.16
N SER A 40 2.17 -18.66 -7.35
CA SER A 40 1.55 -17.44 -7.89
C SER A 40 2.60 -16.52 -8.53
N LEU A 41 2.21 -15.78 -9.58
CA LEU A 41 3.03 -14.72 -10.19
C LEU A 41 3.58 -13.76 -9.14
N ALA A 42 2.76 -13.51 -8.12
CA ALA A 42 3.04 -12.76 -6.92
C ALA A 42 4.27 -13.29 -6.13
N ALA A 43 4.43 -14.61 -6.01
CA ALA A 43 5.59 -15.27 -5.39
C ALA A 43 6.85 -15.15 -6.21
N VAL A 44 6.71 -15.22 -7.54
CA VAL A 44 7.82 -14.95 -8.46
C VAL A 44 8.27 -13.50 -8.29
N MET A 45 7.33 -12.55 -8.24
CA MET A 45 7.63 -11.13 -8.04
C MET A 45 8.29 -10.83 -6.68
N LEU A 46 7.82 -11.42 -5.58
CA LEU A 46 8.47 -11.25 -4.27
C LEU A 46 9.89 -11.82 -4.25
N ARG A 47 10.11 -13.01 -4.80
CA ARG A 47 11.46 -13.60 -4.89
C ARG A 47 12.39 -12.81 -5.82
N SER A 48 11.85 -12.28 -6.93
CA SER A 48 12.59 -11.38 -7.80
C SER A 48 12.90 -10.05 -7.10
N ALA A 49 12.03 -9.55 -6.22
CA ALA A 49 12.29 -8.36 -5.40
C ALA A 49 13.38 -8.61 -4.33
N GLU A 50 13.42 -9.80 -3.72
CA GLU A 50 14.47 -10.18 -2.76
C GLU A 50 15.88 -10.23 -3.38
N ASN A 51 15.96 -10.54 -4.69
CA ASN A 51 17.22 -10.66 -5.44
C ASN A 51 17.49 -9.48 -6.40
N SER A 52 16.68 -8.42 -6.37
CA SER A 52 16.86 -7.26 -7.23
C SER A 52 17.08 -5.98 -6.44
N THR A 53 17.48 -4.92 -7.14
CA THR A 53 17.51 -3.54 -6.62
C THR A 53 16.12 -2.99 -6.29
N ILE A 54 15.04 -3.76 -6.51
CA ILE A 54 13.67 -3.37 -6.17
C ILE A 54 13.53 -3.37 -4.65
N GLY A 55 13.30 -2.19 -4.07
CA GLY A 55 13.11 -2.06 -2.63
C GLY A 55 11.92 -2.89 -2.12
N ARG A 56 12.01 -3.39 -0.87
CA ARG A 56 10.98 -4.21 -0.19
C ARG A 56 9.54 -3.65 -0.33
N VAL A 57 9.39 -2.32 -0.31
CA VAL A 57 8.10 -1.64 -0.47
C VAL A 57 7.54 -1.83 -1.88
N ALA A 58 8.36 -1.67 -2.92
CA ALA A 58 7.93 -1.88 -4.30
C ALA A 58 7.55 -3.34 -4.56
N GLY A 59 8.29 -4.30 -3.99
CA GLY A 59 7.91 -5.72 -4.02
C GLY A 59 6.54 -5.98 -3.38
N LEU A 60 6.24 -5.34 -2.25
CA LEU A 60 4.94 -5.44 -1.60
C LEU A 60 3.82 -4.80 -2.43
N CYS A 61 4.08 -3.64 -3.05
CA CYS A 61 3.13 -2.99 -3.95
C CYS A 61 2.82 -3.86 -5.18
N LEU A 62 3.84 -4.49 -5.77
CA LEU A 62 3.66 -5.44 -6.87
C LEU A 62 2.84 -6.66 -6.45
N TYR A 63 3.11 -7.19 -5.26
CA TYR A 63 2.32 -8.28 -4.69
C TYR A 63 0.84 -7.89 -4.52
N LEU A 64 0.57 -6.73 -3.95
CA LEU A 64 -0.78 -6.20 -3.80
C LEU A 64 -1.49 -6.02 -5.14
N MET A 65 -0.80 -5.52 -6.16
CA MET A 65 -1.37 -5.37 -7.51
C MET A 65 -1.67 -6.73 -8.15
N ALA A 66 -0.80 -7.73 -7.98
CA ALA A 66 -1.02 -9.07 -8.50
C ALA A 66 -2.24 -9.74 -7.84
N GLU A 67 -2.34 -9.69 -6.50
CA GLU A 67 -3.48 -10.23 -5.76
C GLU A 67 -4.79 -9.49 -6.10
N ARG A 68 -4.74 -8.19 -6.40
CA ARG A 68 -5.91 -7.43 -6.86
C ARG A 68 -6.43 -7.88 -8.24
N LEU A 69 -5.55 -8.40 -9.09
CA LEU A 69 -5.91 -8.88 -10.43
C LEU A 69 -6.33 -10.36 -10.44
N ASP A 70 -6.06 -11.10 -9.36
CA ASP A 70 -6.44 -12.49 -9.22
C ASP A 70 -7.88 -12.62 -8.68
N PRO A 71 -8.84 -13.13 -9.48
CA PRO A 71 -10.23 -13.29 -9.04
C PRO A 71 -10.38 -14.31 -7.90
N GLU A 72 -9.42 -15.23 -7.75
CA GLU A 72 -9.43 -16.26 -6.70
C GLU A 72 -8.52 -15.88 -5.51
N SER A 73 -8.11 -14.61 -5.42
CA SER A 73 -7.25 -14.14 -4.34
C SER A 73 -7.89 -14.34 -2.97
N PHE A 74 -7.16 -15.03 -2.08
CA PHE A 74 -7.50 -15.10 -0.66
C PHE A 74 -7.68 -13.71 -0.03
N TRP A 75 -6.95 -12.71 -0.52
CA TRP A 75 -6.96 -11.35 0.00
C TRP A 75 -8.04 -10.46 -0.62
N ALA A 76 -8.83 -10.94 -1.59
CA ALA A 76 -9.85 -10.14 -2.27
C ALA A 76 -10.80 -9.38 -1.31
N PRO A 77 -11.30 -9.97 -0.19
CA PRO A 77 -12.15 -9.24 0.75
C PRO A 77 -11.42 -8.07 1.43
N TRP A 78 -10.15 -8.24 1.79
CA TRP A 78 -9.35 -7.18 2.39
C TRP A 78 -8.99 -6.10 1.35
N ILE A 79 -8.55 -6.49 0.15
CA ILE A 79 -8.18 -5.57 -0.93
C ILE A 79 -9.38 -4.72 -1.36
N SER A 80 -10.58 -5.30 -1.44
CA SER A 80 -11.80 -4.57 -1.79
C SER A 80 -12.24 -3.57 -0.72
N SER A 81 -11.80 -3.74 0.53
CA SER A 81 -12.05 -2.80 1.62
C SER A 81 -11.08 -1.61 1.65
N LEU A 82 -9.99 -1.67 0.88
CA LEU A 82 -9.00 -0.59 0.84
C LEU A 82 -9.59 0.68 0.20
N PRO A 83 -9.17 1.87 0.67
CA PRO A 83 -9.53 3.13 0.03
C PRO A 83 -9.14 3.15 -1.45
N SER A 84 -9.98 3.76 -2.30
CA SER A 84 -9.68 3.95 -3.72
C SER A 84 -8.56 4.96 -3.97
N GLY A 85 -8.20 5.76 -2.96
CA GLY A 85 -7.10 6.71 -3.02
C GLY A 85 -6.65 7.14 -1.64
N PHE A 86 -5.41 7.61 -1.56
CA PHE A 86 -4.81 8.17 -0.36
C PHE A 86 -4.40 9.61 -0.66
N ARG A 87 -4.50 10.50 0.33
CA ARG A 87 -3.90 11.83 0.23
C ARG A 87 -2.44 11.72 0.64
N HIS A 88 -1.55 11.71 -0.34
CA HIS A 88 -0.10 11.74 -0.16
C HIS A 88 0.50 12.96 -0.84
N ALA A 89 1.79 13.23 -0.60
CA ALA A 89 2.47 14.41 -1.16
C ALA A 89 2.43 14.47 -2.70
N LEU A 90 2.34 13.31 -3.37
CA LEU A 90 2.21 13.25 -4.84
C LEU A 90 0.75 13.37 -5.33
N SER A 91 -0.24 13.37 -4.43
CA SER A 91 -1.66 13.57 -4.78
C SER A 91 -2.02 15.04 -4.99
N TYR A 92 -1.17 15.96 -4.53
CA TYR A 92 -1.37 17.38 -4.80
C TYR A 92 -1.10 17.69 -6.27
N ARG A 93 -1.95 18.54 -6.83
CA ARG A 93 -1.78 19.10 -8.17
C ARG A 93 -0.59 20.04 -8.20
N ASP A 94 -0.06 20.29 -9.40
CA ASP A 94 1.12 21.14 -9.54
C ASP A 94 0.82 22.59 -9.16
N GLU A 95 -0.40 23.08 -9.43
CA GLU A 95 -0.83 24.43 -9.04
C GLU A 95 -0.96 24.59 -7.52
N GLU A 96 -1.24 23.50 -6.81
CA GLU A 96 -1.32 23.50 -5.34
C GLU A 96 0.06 23.66 -4.69
N MET A 97 1.15 23.49 -5.45
CA MET A 97 2.52 23.69 -4.96
C MET A 97 2.83 25.16 -4.69
N ASP A 98 2.07 26.09 -5.28
CA ASP A 98 2.24 27.51 -5.01
C ASP A 98 2.00 27.85 -3.54
N MET A 99 1.11 27.09 -2.88
CA MET A 99 0.85 27.22 -1.45
C MET A 99 2.00 26.74 -0.56
N PHE A 100 2.95 25.99 -1.13
CA PHE A 100 4.07 25.38 -0.40
C PHE A 100 5.43 26.02 -0.73
N GLN A 101 5.47 27.12 -1.49
CA GLN A 101 6.72 27.72 -1.99
C GLN A 101 7.70 28.17 -0.88
N ALA A 102 7.19 28.54 0.30
CA ALA A 102 8.02 28.91 1.45
C ALA A 102 8.56 27.70 2.25
N SER A 103 8.37 26.47 1.75
CA SER A 103 8.75 25.24 2.46
C SER A 103 9.56 24.29 1.58
N ALA A 104 10.30 23.36 2.20
CA ALA A 104 11.02 22.30 1.50
C ALA A 104 10.10 21.25 0.84
N PHE A 105 8.78 21.35 1.03
CA PHE A 105 7.82 20.33 0.61
C PHE A 105 7.84 20.08 -0.91
N GLY A 106 7.89 21.15 -1.72
CA GLY A 106 7.93 21.03 -3.17
C GLY A 106 9.16 20.25 -3.67
N GLU A 107 10.32 20.46 -3.05
CA GLU A 107 11.54 19.73 -3.37
C GLU A 107 11.47 18.26 -2.95
N LEU A 108 10.96 17.99 -1.74
CA LEU A 108 10.75 16.62 -1.27
C LEU A 108 9.79 15.84 -2.15
N ARG A 109 8.68 16.48 -2.59
CA ARG A 109 7.72 15.90 -3.55
C ARG A 109 8.41 15.55 -4.86
N ARG A 110 9.19 16.46 -5.44
CA ARG A 110 9.92 16.21 -6.70
C ARG A 110 10.89 15.04 -6.59
N ARG A 111 11.68 14.98 -5.52
CA ARG A 111 12.61 13.85 -5.28
C ARG A 111 11.86 12.53 -5.14
N LYS A 112 10.77 12.51 -4.38
CA LYS A 112 9.95 11.30 -4.22
C LYS A 112 9.32 10.86 -5.55
N ALA A 113 8.84 11.81 -6.35
CA ALA A 113 8.29 11.54 -7.68
C ALA A 113 9.34 10.95 -8.63
N ALA A 114 10.55 11.53 -8.66
CA ALA A 114 11.65 11.05 -9.48
C ALA A 114 12.11 9.64 -9.07
N SER A 115 12.24 9.38 -7.77
CA SER A 115 12.56 8.04 -7.24
C SER A 115 11.50 7.02 -7.65
N LEU A 116 10.22 7.31 -7.43
CA LEU A 116 9.13 6.39 -7.75
C LEU A 116 9.04 6.12 -9.26
N ARG A 117 9.27 7.14 -10.10
CA ARG A 117 9.32 6.97 -11.55
C ARG A 117 10.49 6.06 -11.96
N GLY A 118 11.67 6.28 -11.39
CA GLY A 118 12.83 5.40 -11.62
C GLY A 118 12.57 3.95 -11.21
N GLU A 119 11.90 3.74 -10.08
CA GLU A 119 11.46 2.40 -9.64
C GLU A 119 10.47 1.79 -10.63
N TYR A 120 9.42 2.53 -11.01
CA TYR A 120 8.39 2.07 -11.97
C TYR A 120 9.00 1.68 -13.33
N ASP A 121 9.83 2.55 -13.89
CA ASP A 121 10.51 2.31 -15.17
C ASP A 121 11.48 1.11 -15.07
N GLY A 122 12.09 0.91 -13.89
CA GLY A 122 12.95 -0.24 -13.60
C GLY A 122 12.20 -1.56 -13.58
N VAL A 123 10.98 -1.59 -13.06
CA VAL A 123 10.12 -2.80 -13.05
C VAL A 123 9.60 -3.13 -14.46
N GLY A 124 9.34 -2.12 -15.30
CA GLY A 124 8.82 -2.30 -16.66
C GLY A 124 9.85 -2.77 -17.69
N ARG A 125 11.14 -2.83 -17.35
CA ARG A 125 12.16 -3.41 -18.24
C ARG A 125 12.04 -4.93 -18.22
N PRO A 126 12.02 -5.60 -19.39
CA PRO A 126 12.04 -7.06 -19.42
C PRO A 126 13.23 -7.55 -18.60
N LEU A 127 12.98 -8.52 -17.71
CA LEU A 127 14.03 -9.31 -17.09
C LEU A 127 14.70 -10.09 -18.24
N VAL A 128 15.75 -9.50 -18.83
CA VAL A 128 16.61 -10.15 -19.84
C VAL A 128 17.51 -11.16 -19.15
#